data_AF-A0A538CY92-F1
#
_entry.id   AF-A0A538CY92-F1
#
_cell.length_a   1.000
_cell.length_b   1.000
_cell.length_c   1.000
_cell.angle_alpha   90.00
_cell.angle_beta   90.00
_cell.angle_gamma   90.00
#
_symmetry.space_group_name_H-M   'P 1'
#
loop_
_entity.id
_entity.type
_entity.pdbx_description
1 polymer ?
#
loop_
_entity_poly.entity_id
_entity_poly.type
_entity_poly.pdbx_seq_one_letter_code
_entity_poly.pdbx_strand_id
1 'polypeptide(L)'
;MTDQWPPAPPSPLQPPPPARAPGPSTVMVAVIIGVVTMLIAAGVAALVLRDDTVTATSPTTTSAATSPATSSPAPSTGPSSASSTTRSATEVDRFVDEAIAFIEKERGLKFTARPTVVVLDQAAFVARFQQLVDEDAQKNAQAYDDITGVFQAIGLLSRDMTYVDAQKLLGEGGVLGYYDQVSKELRVRAGQVTPFIRTVIVHELTHALDDQHFDLNRPQYDTADDEISFGFTALAEGNAKRVENAYRATMSAADQASANAEEQKLGLSGALSLAKLSVSLLQLEYAPYEYGEPFVKAVLAKGGQAALDQVFSDPPHTSEQVIDPNKYFTMEGRRNVAPPKADGTVFKSGVFGEVVLQMMLGSANSDRVAETAATGWAGDWFVAWRESNRVCLRADFVMDSTKDSTELRDALNRWAPTRPSAKITNAGDAVELTSCSR
;
A
#
# COMPACT_ATOMS: atom_id res chain seq x y z
N MET A 1 -26.61 29.32 -8.25
CA MET A 1 -25.21 29.64 -8.55
C MET A 1 -24.56 28.32 -8.88
N THR A 2 -24.12 28.14 -10.12
CA THR A 2 -23.60 26.88 -10.64
C THR A 2 -22.18 26.68 -10.12
N ASP A 3 -21.97 25.66 -9.28
CA ASP A 3 -20.64 25.15 -8.91
C ASP A 3 -19.93 24.63 -10.16
N GLN A 4 -19.30 25.54 -10.89
CA GLN A 4 -18.40 25.18 -11.98
C GLN A 4 -17.11 24.66 -11.36
N TRP A 5 -16.71 23.47 -11.80
CA TRP A 5 -15.36 22.95 -11.63
C TRP A 5 -14.35 24.06 -11.99
N PRO A 6 -13.29 24.27 -11.19
CA PRO A 6 -12.34 25.35 -11.46
C PRO A 6 -11.83 25.23 -12.91
N PRO A 7 -11.83 26.32 -13.69
CA PRO A 7 -11.24 26.28 -15.03
C PRO A 7 -9.77 25.88 -14.91
N ALA A 8 -9.30 25.06 -15.85
CA ALA A 8 -7.91 24.61 -15.89
C ALA A 8 -6.95 25.80 -15.71
N PRO A 9 -5.98 25.74 -14.78
CA PRO A 9 -5.03 26.82 -14.62
C PRO A 9 -4.22 26.98 -15.92
N PRO A 10 -3.99 28.21 -16.40
CA PRO A 10 -2.95 28.41 -17.41
C PRO A 10 -1.62 27.97 -16.79
N SER A 11 -0.87 27.11 -17.50
CA SER A 11 0.45 26.65 -17.06
C SER A 11 1.29 27.85 -16.62
N PRO A 12 1.69 27.96 -15.34
CA PRO A 12 2.69 28.93 -14.97
C PRO A 12 4.00 28.47 -15.63
N LEU A 13 4.49 29.25 -16.60
CA LEU A 13 5.88 29.17 -17.02
C LEU A 13 6.73 29.52 -15.80
N GLN A 14 7.08 28.51 -15.01
CA GLN A 14 8.06 28.65 -13.95
C GLN A 14 9.39 29.02 -14.60
N PRO A 15 10.13 30.01 -14.06
CA PRO A 15 11.53 30.19 -14.45
C PRO A 15 12.29 28.87 -14.17
N PRO A 16 13.21 28.46 -15.05
CA PRO A 16 13.94 27.21 -14.85
C PRO A 16 14.65 27.24 -13.49
N PRO A 17 14.60 26.14 -12.71
CA PRO A 17 15.36 26.04 -11.48
C PRO A 17 16.86 26.26 -11.76
N PRO A 18 17.64 26.76 -10.79
CA PRO A 18 19.09 26.86 -10.93
C PRO A 18 19.65 25.50 -11.35
N ALA A 19 20.60 25.50 -12.29
CA ALA A 19 21.18 24.29 -12.86
C ALA A 19 21.63 23.33 -11.74
N ARG A 20 20.92 22.18 -11.64
CA ARG A 20 21.28 21.07 -10.76
C ARG A 20 22.69 20.64 -11.14
N ALA A 21 23.59 20.48 -10.16
CA ALA A 21 24.79 19.69 -10.39
C ALA A 21 24.35 18.31 -10.92
N PRO A 22 25.02 17.72 -11.92
CA PRO A 22 24.62 16.42 -12.44
C PRO A 22 24.75 15.38 -11.31
N GLY A 23 23.63 15.09 -10.66
CA GLY A 23 23.49 13.94 -9.78
C GLY A 23 23.54 12.66 -10.60
N PRO A 24 23.90 11.52 -9.99
CA PRO A 24 23.89 10.25 -10.68
C PRO A 24 22.51 10.02 -11.31
N SER A 25 22.51 9.60 -12.57
CA SER A 25 21.34 9.14 -13.32
C SER A 25 20.59 8.03 -12.58
N THR A 26 19.38 7.70 -13.05
CA THR A 26 18.56 6.50 -12.71
C THR A 26 17.80 6.62 -11.38
N VAL A 27 16.56 6.11 -11.23
CA VAL A 27 16.15 4.69 -11.30
C VAL A 27 14.61 4.59 -11.43
N MET A 28 14.12 3.55 -12.12
CA MET A 28 12.71 3.31 -12.51
C MET A 28 12.08 2.31 -11.52
N VAL A 29 11.11 2.70 -10.68
CA VAL A 29 10.38 1.76 -9.81
C VAL A 29 9.16 1.26 -10.58
N ALA A 30 9.07 -0.05 -10.80
CA ALA A 30 7.83 -0.61 -11.34
C ALA A 30 6.80 -0.68 -10.20
N VAL A 31 5.76 0.16 -10.24
CA VAL A 31 4.66 0.08 -9.27
C VAL A 31 3.78 -1.10 -9.64
N ILE A 32 3.96 -2.22 -8.96
CA ILE A 32 2.98 -3.32 -8.97
C ILE A 32 1.84 -2.88 -8.08
N ILE A 33 0.71 -2.59 -8.71
CA ILE A 33 -0.55 -2.25 -8.05
C ILE A 33 -1.25 -3.58 -7.74
N GLY A 34 -1.47 -3.85 -6.45
CA GLY A 34 -2.04 -5.11 -5.98
C GLY A 34 -3.38 -4.90 -5.28
N VAL A 35 -4.03 -5.98 -4.87
CA VAL A 35 -5.08 -5.95 -3.85
C VAL A 35 -4.50 -6.49 -2.55
N VAL A 36 -4.38 -5.60 -1.56
CA VAL A 36 -3.95 -5.95 -0.20
C VAL A 36 -5.18 -6.16 0.69
N THR A 37 -5.29 -7.33 1.32
CA THR A 37 -6.29 -7.56 2.38
C THR A 37 -5.68 -7.30 3.74
N MET A 38 -6.20 -6.31 4.47
CA MET A 38 -5.80 -6.02 5.84
C MET A 38 -6.96 -6.23 6.80
N LEU A 39 -6.95 -7.34 7.53
CA LEU A 39 -7.66 -7.41 8.80
C LEU A 39 -6.69 -7.05 9.91
N ILE A 40 -6.69 -5.78 10.33
CA ILE A 40 -6.03 -5.37 11.56
C ILE A 40 -6.81 -6.00 12.71
N ALA A 41 -6.37 -7.18 13.13
CA ALA A 41 -6.99 -7.91 14.21
C ALA A 41 -6.72 -7.18 15.53
N ALA A 42 -7.60 -6.24 15.88
CA ALA A 42 -7.72 -5.71 17.25
C ALA A 42 -7.89 -6.82 18.32
N GLY A 43 -8.07 -8.09 17.91
CA GLY A 43 -8.20 -9.26 18.77
C GLY A 43 -6.93 -10.11 18.99
N VAL A 44 -5.83 -9.97 18.23
CA VAL A 44 -4.65 -10.85 18.41
C VAL A 44 -3.85 -10.49 19.66
N ALA A 45 -3.81 -9.21 20.05
CA ALA A 45 -3.19 -8.78 21.31
C ALA A 45 -3.98 -9.22 22.56
N ALA A 46 -5.30 -9.47 22.44
CA ALA A 46 -6.15 -9.86 23.56
C ALA A 46 -6.14 -11.37 23.86
N LEU A 47 -5.71 -12.21 22.91
CA LEU A 47 -5.73 -13.67 23.07
C LEU A 47 -4.41 -14.26 23.59
N VAL A 48 -3.28 -13.57 23.39
CA VAL A 48 -1.95 -14.05 23.84
C VAL A 48 -1.64 -13.66 25.29
N LEU A 49 -2.39 -12.72 25.89
CA LEU A 49 -2.22 -12.27 27.27
C LEU A 49 -3.22 -12.89 28.27
N ARG A 50 -3.97 -13.93 27.87
CA ARG A 50 -5.04 -14.52 28.70
C ARG A 50 -4.84 -15.96 29.16
N ASP A 51 -3.72 -16.60 28.85
CA ASP A 51 -3.48 -17.99 29.27
C ASP A 51 -2.28 -18.11 30.23
N ASP A 52 -2.37 -17.38 31.34
CA ASP A 52 -1.68 -17.72 32.58
C ASP A 52 -2.74 -17.93 33.65
N THR A 53 -3.19 -19.17 33.80
CA THR A 53 -3.62 -19.86 35.03
C THR A 53 -4.63 -20.94 34.67
N VAL A 54 -4.23 -22.22 34.74
CA VAL A 54 -4.85 -23.21 35.64
C VAL A 54 -4.00 -24.49 35.64
N THR A 55 -3.79 -24.94 36.88
CA THR A 55 -2.99 -26.02 37.42
C THR A 55 -3.29 -27.41 36.85
N ALA A 56 -2.22 -28.21 36.80
CA ALA A 56 -2.14 -29.62 36.45
C ALA A 56 -3.16 -30.56 37.13
N THR A 57 -3.61 -31.60 36.40
CA THR A 57 -3.71 -32.98 36.93
C THR A 57 -3.69 -34.00 35.78
N SER A 58 -2.73 -34.93 35.79
CA SER A 58 -2.70 -36.14 34.94
C SER A 58 -3.75 -37.16 35.39
N PRO A 59 -4.16 -38.12 34.53
CA PRO A 59 -3.71 -39.50 34.77
C PRO A 59 -3.44 -40.38 33.53
N THR A 60 -2.40 -41.20 33.70
CA THR A 60 -2.32 -42.67 33.49
C THR A 60 -2.70 -43.33 32.14
N THR A 61 -1.64 -43.87 31.55
CA THR A 61 -1.47 -45.05 30.68
C THR A 61 -2.53 -46.18 30.76
N THR A 62 -2.92 -46.72 29.60
CA THR A 62 -3.15 -48.17 29.41
C THR A 62 -2.83 -48.58 27.97
N SER A 63 -2.13 -49.71 27.88
CA SER A 63 -1.54 -50.34 26.70
C SER A 63 -2.52 -51.28 26.00
N ALA A 64 -2.44 -51.41 24.66
CA ALA A 64 -2.75 -52.66 23.95
C ALA A 64 -2.11 -52.65 22.56
N ALA A 65 -1.44 -53.75 22.23
CA ALA A 65 -0.66 -53.95 21.02
C ALA A 65 -1.25 -55.07 20.12
N THR A 66 -1.03 -54.90 18.82
CA THR A 66 -0.77 -55.91 17.76
C THR A 66 -1.92 -56.77 17.20
N SER A 67 -2.18 -56.66 15.88
CA SER A 67 -1.95 -57.68 14.81
C SER A 67 -2.69 -57.29 13.50
N PRO A 68 -2.53 -57.98 12.34
CA PRO A 68 -1.68 -57.54 11.24
C PRO A 68 -2.43 -57.29 9.91
N ALA A 69 -1.66 -56.85 8.92
CA ALA A 69 -2.02 -56.47 7.55
C ALA A 69 -2.96 -57.41 6.78
N THR A 70 -3.88 -56.79 6.04
CA THR A 70 -4.58 -57.38 4.89
C THR A 70 -4.46 -56.43 3.71
N SER A 71 -3.96 -56.94 2.58
CA SER A 71 -3.67 -56.24 1.34
C SER A 71 -4.84 -56.34 0.34
N SER A 72 -5.21 -55.22 -0.30
CA SER A 72 -5.78 -55.06 -1.67
C SER A 72 -6.66 -53.81 -1.79
N PRO A 73 -6.94 -53.28 -2.99
CA PRO A 73 -6.06 -52.98 -4.12
C PRO A 73 -6.13 -51.47 -4.48
N ALA A 74 -5.22 -51.03 -5.35
CA ALA A 74 -5.10 -49.65 -5.84
C ALA A 74 -6.38 -49.12 -6.53
N PRO A 75 -6.80 -47.86 -6.30
CA PRO A 75 -7.76 -47.19 -7.17
C PRO A 75 -7.05 -46.75 -8.45
N SER A 76 -7.59 -47.24 -9.57
CA SER A 76 -7.36 -46.78 -10.94
C SER A 76 -7.29 -45.25 -11.04
N THR A 77 -6.13 -44.74 -11.46
CA THR A 77 -5.92 -43.37 -11.93
C THR A 77 -6.58 -43.17 -13.29
N GLY A 78 -7.82 -42.69 -13.29
CA GLY A 78 -8.46 -42.11 -14.48
C GLY A 78 -8.03 -40.64 -14.67
N PRO A 79 -7.97 -40.12 -15.91
CA PRO A 79 -7.47 -38.78 -16.20
C PRO A 79 -8.55 -37.72 -15.88
N SER A 80 -8.60 -37.25 -14.63
CA SER A 80 -9.54 -36.19 -14.19
C SER A 80 -8.97 -34.77 -14.30
N SER A 81 -7.63 -34.60 -14.28
CA SER A 81 -7.00 -33.27 -14.16
C SER A 81 -7.12 -32.37 -15.41
N ALA A 82 -7.25 -32.95 -16.61
CA ALA A 82 -7.37 -32.14 -17.83
C ALA A 82 -8.77 -31.52 -17.98
N SER A 83 -9.82 -32.22 -17.53
CA SER A 83 -11.20 -31.78 -17.70
C SER A 83 -11.64 -30.74 -16.64
N SER A 84 -11.02 -30.75 -15.45
CA SER A 84 -11.23 -29.72 -14.43
C SER A 84 -10.54 -28.40 -14.79
N THR A 85 -9.33 -28.47 -15.36
CA THR A 85 -8.52 -27.28 -15.72
C THR A 85 -9.18 -26.48 -16.86
N THR A 86 -9.65 -27.14 -17.92
CA THR A 86 -10.35 -26.46 -19.03
C THR A 86 -11.68 -25.83 -18.60
N ARG A 87 -12.44 -26.48 -17.69
CA ARG A 87 -13.71 -25.95 -17.18
C ARG A 87 -13.49 -24.69 -16.34
N SER A 88 -12.48 -24.71 -15.46
CA SER A 88 -12.07 -23.54 -14.67
C SER A 88 -11.65 -22.36 -15.55
N ALA A 89 -10.86 -22.59 -16.61
CA ALA A 89 -10.46 -21.55 -17.56
C ALA A 89 -11.68 -20.88 -18.24
N THR A 90 -12.66 -21.69 -18.69
CA THR A 90 -13.89 -21.15 -19.29
C THR A 90 -14.81 -20.42 -18.31
N GLU A 91 -14.73 -20.71 -17.01
CA GLU A 91 -15.45 -19.98 -15.96
C GLU A 91 -14.81 -18.62 -15.65
N VAL A 92 -13.47 -18.58 -15.59
CA VAL A 92 -12.71 -17.33 -15.47
C VAL A 92 -13.02 -16.42 -16.66
N ASP A 93 -12.89 -16.92 -17.89
CA ASP A 93 -13.10 -16.09 -19.08
C ASP A 93 -14.50 -15.49 -19.16
N ARG A 94 -15.53 -16.30 -18.85
CA ARG A 94 -16.91 -15.82 -18.81
C ARG A 94 -17.08 -14.71 -17.78
N PHE A 95 -16.54 -14.90 -16.58
CA PHE A 95 -16.63 -13.89 -15.54
C PHE A 95 -15.84 -12.62 -15.90
N VAL A 96 -14.68 -12.75 -16.54
CA VAL A 96 -13.92 -11.59 -17.04
C VAL A 96 -14.75 -10.77 -18.02
N ASP A 97 -15.49 -11.40 -18.93
CA ASP A 97 -16.36 -10.68 -19.86
C ASP A 97 -17.53 -9.96 -19.15
N GLU A 98 -18.11 -10.59 -18.12
CA GLU A 98 -19.12 -9.98 -17.25
C GLU A 98 -18.57 -8.80 -16.45
N ALA A 99 -17.37 -8.95 -15.88
CA ALA A 99 -16.68 -7.92 -15.12
C ALA A 99 -16.29 -6.73 -16.00
N ILE A 100 -15.79 -6.97 -17.22
CA ILE A 100 -15.53 -5.94 -18.22
C ILE A 100 -16.81 -5.13 -18.47
N ALA A 101 -17.93 -5.79 -18.78
CA ALA A 101 -19.19 -5.09 -19.04
C ALA A 101 -19.67 -4.27 -17.84
N PHE A 102 -19.48 -4.79 -16.61
CA PHE A 102 -19.78 -4.06 -15.38
C PHE A 102 -18.90 -2.81 -15.23
N ILE A 103 -17.57 -2.96 -15.34
CA ILE A 103 -16.60 -1.89 -15.15
C ILE A 103 -16.80 -0.80 -16.20
N GLU A 104 -17.02 -1.16 -17.47
CA GLU A 104 -17.29 -0.19 -18.53
C GLU A 104 -18.54 0.65 -18.25
N LYS A 105 -19.58 0.03 -17.68
CA LYS A 105 -20.79 0.74 -17.29
C LYS A 105 -20.54 1.65 -16.09
N GLU A 106 -19.83 1.15 -15.09
CA GLU A 106 -19.53 1.88 -13.85
C GLU A 106 -18.63 3.09 -14.12
N ARG A 107 -17.67 2.95 -15.05
CA ARG A 107 -16.71 4.01 -15.41
C ARG A 107 -17.17 4.91 -16.55
N GLY A 108 -18.06 4.44 -17.41
CA GLY A 108 -18.42 5.17 -18.63
C GLY A 108 -17.31 5.16 -19.69
N LEU A 109 -16.29 4.33 -19.51
CA LEU A 109 -15.18 4.12 -20.44
C LEU A 109 -15.26 2.71 -21.04
N LYS A 110 -14.62 2.49 -22.19
CA LYS A 110 -14.56 1.17 -22.85
C LYS A 110 -13.15 0.61 -22.78
N PHE A 111 -13.00 -0.69 -22.58
CA PHE A 111 -11.70 -1.31 -22.76
C PHE A 111 -11.30 -1.20 -24.24
N THR A 112 -10.08 -0.74 -24.50
CA THR A 112 -9.50 -0.69 -25.86
C THR A 112 -8.98 -2.06 -26.28
N ALA A 113 -8.61 -2.89 -25.30
CA ALA A 113 -8.25 -4.30 -25.49
C ALA A 113 -8.73 -5.13 -24.29
N ARG A 114 -9.11 -6.40 -24.52
CA ARG A 114 -9.45 -7.32 -23.44
C ARG A 114 -8.18 -7.66 -22.64
N PRO A 115 -8.11 -7.39 -21.32
CA PRO A 115 -6.95 -7.73 -20.51
C PRO A 115 -6.74 -9.25 -20.40
N THR A 116 -5.47 -9.68 -20.33
CA THR A 116 -5.13 -11.08 -20.06
C THR A 116 -5.21 -11.34 -18.55
N VAL A 117 -6.00 -12.33 -18.15
CA VAL A 117 -6.16 -12.75 -16.75
C VAL A 117 -5.52 -14.12 -16.54
N VAL A 118 -4.53 -14.18 -15.65
CA VAL A 118 -3.81 -15.40 -15.30
C VAL A 118 -4.14 -15.78 -13.86
N VAL A 119 -4.82 -16.91 -13.70
CA VAL A 119 -5.12 -17.47 -12.39
C VAL A 119 -4.00 -18.41 -11.97
N LEU A 120 -3.39 -18.13 -10.81
CA LEU A 120 -2.32 -18.91 -10.22
C LEU A 120 -2.79 -19.50 -8.90
N ASP A 121 -2.40 -20.74 -8.62
CA ASP A 121 -2.52 -21.26 -7.26
C ASP A 121 -1.63 -20.47 -6.30
N GLN A 122 -1.84 -20.67 -5.00
CA GLN A 122 -1.12 -19.94 -3.96
C GLN A 122 0.41 -20.02 -4.10
N ALA A 123 0.96 -21.20 -4.37
CA ALA A 123 2.40 -21.38 -4.41
C ALA A 123 3.00 -20.71 -5.66
N ALA A 124 2.36 -20.89 -6.82
CA ALA A 124 2.79 -20.28 -8.07
C ALA A 124 2.65 -18.75 -8.04
N PHE A 125 1.58 -18.23 -7.43
CA PHE A 125 1.37 -16.78 -7.27
C PHE A 125 2.46 -16.16 -6.41
N VAL A 126 2.71 -16.72 -5.22
CA VAL A 126 3.72 -16.21 -4.29
C VAL A 126 5.11 -16.29 -4.92
N ALA A 127 5.46 -17.42 -5.57
CA ALA A 127 6.74 -17.55 -6.25
C ALA A 127 6.92 -16.50 -7.37
N ARG A 128 5.87 -16.26 -8.17
CA ARG A 128 5.93 -15.24 -9.22
C ARG A 128 6.04 -13.83 -8.65
N PHE A 129 5.29 -13.51 -7.59
CA PHE A 129 5.37 -12.21 -6.93
C PHE A 129 6.77 -11.97 -6.34
N GLN A 130 7.31 -12.96 -5.62
CA GLN A 130 8.67 -12.88 -5.06
C GLN A 130 9.73 -12.71 -6.14
N GLN A 131 9.58 -13.39 -7.28
CA GLN A 131 10.46 -13.20 -8.43
C GLN A 131 10.40 -11.76 -8.96
N LEU A 132 9.21 -11.16 -9.07
CA LEU A 132 9.06 -9.77 -9.51
C LEU A 132 9.72 -8.80 -8.54
N VAL A 133 9.55 -9.02 -7.23
CA VAL A 133 10.23 -8.23 -6.19
C VAL A 133 11.75 -8.37 -6.31
N ASP A 134 12.27 -9.58 -6.54
CA ASP A 134 13.70 -9.81 -6.72
C ASP A 134 14.25 -9.16 -7.99
N GLU A 135 13.52 -9.24 -9.10
CA GLU A 135 13.88 -8.61 -10.37
C GLU A 135 13.92 -7.08 -10.26
N ASP A 136 12.95 -6.48 -9.56
CA ASP A 136 12.92 -5.03 -9.33
C ASP A 136 14.03 -4.60 -8.36
N ALA A 137 14.17 -5.29 -7.23
CA ALA A 137 15.24 -5.04 -6.26
C ALA A 137 16.64 -5.18 -6.88
N GLN A 138 16.84 -6.13 -7.80
CA GLN A 138 18.11 -6.26 -8.52
C GLN A 138 18.39 -5.07 -9.45
N LYS A 139 17.37 -4.59 -10.18
CA LYS A 139 17.49 -3.41 -11.04
C LYS A 139 17.69 -2.12 -10.23
N ASN A 140 17.11 -2.08 -9.03
CA ASN A 140 16.95 -0.89 -8.20
C ASN A 140 17.68 -1.00 -6.85
N ALA A 141 18.77 -1.79 -6.79
CA ALA A 141 19.39 -2.22 -5.53
C ALA A 141 19.74 -1.07 -4.57
N GLN A 142 20.27 0.03 -5.10
CA GLN A 142 20.61 1.21 -4.29
C GLN A 142 19.36 1.87 -3.69
N ALA A 143 18.27 1.98 -4.46
CA ALA A 143 17.02 2.58 -3.98
C ALA A 143 16.38 1.73 -2.88
N TYR A 144 16.39 0.39 -3.02
CA TYR A 144 15.91 -0.52 -1.98
C TYR A 144 16.74 -0.46 -0.69
N ASP A 145 18.08 -0.35 -0.80
CA ASP A 145 18.96 -0.16 0.36
C ASP A 145 18.70 1.20 1.04
N ASP A 146 18.54 2.26 0.24
CA ASP A 146 18.23 3.60 0.71
C ASP A 146 16.88 3.64 1.46
N ILE A 147 15.82 3.03 0.91
CA ILE A 147 14.51 2.90 1.57
C ILE A 147 14.63 2.08 2.86
N THR A 148 15.34 0.94 2.80
CA THR A 148 15.58 0.08 3.98
C THR A 148 16.18 0.90 5.12
N GLY A 149 17.24 1.64 4.85
CA GLY A 149 17.91 2.46 5.86
C GLY A 149 17.02 3.55 6.43
N VAL A 150 16.27 4.26 5.58
CA VAL A 150 15.34 5.32 6.01
C VAL A 150 14.24 4.73 6.88
N PHE A 151 13.57 3.66 6.44
CA PHE A 151 12.48 3.03 7.19
C PHE A 151 12.95 2.41 8.51
N GLN A 152 14.18 1.91 8.59
CA GLN A 152 14.78 1.48 9.85
C GLN A 152 15.08 2.66 10.79
N ALA A 153 15.53 3.80 10.25
CA ALA A 153 15.82 5.00 11.03
C ALA A 153 14.57 5.61 11.68
N ILE A 154 13.43 5.57 10.98
CA ILE A 154 12.13 6.03 11.50
C ILE A 154 11.28 4.91 12.13
N GLY A 155 11.77 3.67 12.08
CA GLY A 155 11.17 2.56 12.82
C GLY A 155 9.98 1.87 12.19
N LEU A 156 9.72 2.11 10.91
CA LEU A 156 8.77 1.33 10.12
C LEU A 156 9.29 -0.09 9.84
N LEU A 157 10.62 -0.25 9.70
CA LEU A 157 11.30 -1.54 9.61
C LEU A 157 12.09 -1.87 10.87
N SER A 158 12.13 -3.16 11.23
CA SER A 158 13.08 -3.67 12.21
C SER A 158 14.50 -3.71 11.63
N ARG A 159 15.51 -3.77 12.50
CA ARG A 159 16.94 -3.73 12.09
C ARG A 159 17.35 -4.90 11.19
N ASP A 160 16.71 -6.04 11.37
CA ASP A 160 16.97 -7.30 10.66
C ASP A 160 16.06 -7.50 9.43
N MET A 161 15.19 -6.53 9.12
CA MET A 161 14.28 -6.57 7.97
C MET A 161 14.78 -5.62 6.88
N THR A 162 14.95 -6.13 5.67
CA THR A 162 15.14 -5.28 4.48
C THR A 162 13.80 -4.90 3.87
N TYR A 163 13.76 -3.84 3.07
CA TYR A 163 12.54 -3.49 2.33
C TYR A 163 12.15 -4.60 1.34
N VAL A 164 13.13 -5.28 0.74
CA VAL A 164 12.88 -6.45 -0.12
C VAL A 164 12.15 -7.57 0.65
N ASP A 165 12.62 -7.90 1.85
CA ASP A 165 11.99 -8.92 2.69
C ASP A 165 10.55 -8.52 3.07
N ALA A 166 10.34 -7.24 3.37
CA ALA A 166 9.02 -6.71 3.69
C ALA A 166 8.05 -6.87 2.50
N GLN A 167 8.45 -6.49 1.29
CA GLN A 167 7.63 -6.66 0.08
C GLN A 167 7.31 -8.14 -0.17
N LYS A 168 8.26 -9.05 0.05
CA LYS A 168 8.00 -10.50 -0.10
C LYS A 168 6.99 -11.02 0.91
N LEU A 169 7.04 -10.55 2.17
CA LEU A 169 6.08 -10.92 3.20
C LEU A 169 4.68 -10.36 2.92
N LEU A 170 4.58 -9.13 2.39
CA LEU A 170 3.32 -8.57 1.90
C LEU A 170 2.74 -9.42 0.76
N GLY A 171 3.56 -9.81 -0.22
CA GLY A 171 3.14 -10.70 -1.30
C GLY A 171 2.66 -12.07 -0.82
N GLU A 172 3.33 -12.63 0.19
CA GLU A 172 2.99 -13.93 0.75
C GLU A 172 1.68 -13.91 1.54
N GLY A 173 1.47 -12.89 2.37
CA GLY A 173 0.37 -12.83 3.34
C GLY A 173 -0.79 -11.91 2.97
N GLY A 174 -0.55 -10.85 2.20
CA GLY A 174 -1.51 -9.76 1.99
C GLY A 174 -2.00 -9.59 0.56
N VAL A 175 -1.20 -9.95 -0.45
CA VAL A 175 -1.54 -9.72 -1.87
C VAL A 175 -2.32 -10.92 -2.45
N LEU A 176 -3.49 -10.62 -3.02
CA LEU A 176 -4.39 -11.62 -3.64
C LEU A 176 -4.54 -11.47 -5.15
N GLY A 177 -4.23 -10.30 -5.67
CA GLY A 177 -4.21 -9.99 -7.09
C GLY A 177 -3.20 -8.89 -7.34
N TYR A 178 -2.74 -8.79 -8.59
CA TYR A 178 -2.09 -7.58 -9.07
C TYR A 178 -2.23 -7.44 -10.58
N TYR A 179 -2.24 -6.20 -11.03
CA TYR A 179 -2.09 -5.80 -12.41
C TYR A 179 -0.66 -5.32 -12.65
N ASP A 180 0.03 -5.98 -13.60
CA ASP A 180 1.37 -5.57 -14.01
C ASP A 180 1.29 -4.59 -15.18
N GLN A 181 1.62 -3.33 -14.91
CA GLN A 181 1.60 -2.23 -15.89
C GLN A 181 2.63 -2.40 -17.02
N VAL A 182 3.63 -3.28 -16.87
CA VAL A 182 4.64 -3.54 -17.91
C VAL A 182 4.20 -4.67 -18.82
N SER A 183 3.83 -5.82 -18.25
CA SER A 183 3.33 -6.95 -19.06
C SER A 183 1.89 -6.78 -19.53
N LYS A 184 1.14 -5.83 -18.95
CA LYS A 184 -0.30 -5.59 -19.17
C LYS A 184 -1.14 -6.81 -18.81
N GLU A 185 -0.64 -7.67 -17.92
CA GLU A 185 -1.28 -8.89 -17.47
C GLU A 185 -1.73 -8.77 -16.02
N LEU A 186 -2.93 -9.28 -15.77
CA LEU A 186 -3.54 -9.40 -14.46
C LEU A 186 -3.28 -10.79 -13.91
N ARG A 187 -2.80 -10.89 -12.68
CA ARG A 187 -2.59 -12.17 -11.99
C ARG A 187 -3.44 -12.23 -10.73
N VAL A 188 -4.14 -13.35 -10.52
CA VAL A 188 -4.97 -13.57 -9.32
C VAL A 188 -4.56 -14.85 -8.63
N ARG A 189 -4.44 -14.75 -7.30
CA ARG A 189 -4.17 -15.87 -6.39
C ARG A 189 -5.47 -16.60 -6.10
N ALA A 190 -5.79 -17.59 -6.92
CA ALA A 190 -7.01 -18.36 -6.75
C ALA A 190 -6.87 -19.81 -7.23
N GLY A 191 -7.49 -20.72 -6.50
CA GLY A 191 -7.74 -22.09 -7.00
C GLY A 191 -9.06 -22.19 -7.78
N GLN A 192 -10.00 -21.28 -7.51
CA GLN A 192 -11.36 -21.22 -8.09
C GLN A 192 -11.87 -19.78 -8.07
N VAL A 193 -12.81 -19.45 -8.97
CA VAL A 193 -13.45 -18.12 -9.04
C VAL A 193 -14.62 -18.04 -8.05
N THR A 194 -14.29 -17.87 -6.77
CA THR A 194 -15.26 -17.68 -5.70
C THR A 194 -15.88 -16.27 -5.73
N PRO A 195 -16.98 -16.02 -5.00
CA PRO A 195 -17.55 -14.68 -4.84
C PRO A 195 -16.52 -13.62 -4.42
N PHE A 196 -15.57 -13.96 -3.55
CA PHE A 196 -14.50 -13.03 -3.14
C PHE A 196 -13.49 -12.78 -4.26
N ILE A 197 -13.01 -13.84 -4.93
CA ILE A 197 -12.06 -13.71 -6.04
C ILE A 197 -12.64 -12.90 -7.20
N ARG A 198 -13.97 -12.92 -7.39
CA ARG A 198 -14.65 -12.03 -8.35
C ARG A 198 -14.45 -10.55 -8.03
N THR A 199 -14.48 -10.15 -6.76
CA THR A 199 -14.23 -8.74 -6.37
C THR A 199 -12.78 -8.36 -6.65
N VAL A 200 -11.83 -9.25 -6.34
CA VAL A 200 -10.40 -9.04 -6.67
C VAL A 200 -10.20 -8.87 -8.18
N ILE A 201 -10.79 -9.73 -9.02
CA ILE A 201 -10.71 -9.61 -10.48
C ILE A 201 -11.29 -8.26 -10.96
N VAL A 202 -12.39 -7.80 -10.38
CA VAL A 202 -12.98 -6.49 -10.73
C VAL A 202 -12.07 -5.33 -10.36
N HIS A 203 -11.43 -5.37 -9.18
CA HIS A 203 -10.45 -4.36 -8.77
C HIS A 203 -9.30 -4.28 -9.77
N GLU A 204 -8.68 -5.42 -10.06
CA GLU A 204 -7.51 -5.46 -10.95
C GLU A 204 -7.86 -5.15 -12.42
N LEU A 205 -9.05 -5.54 -12.89
CA LEU A 205 -9.52 -5.13 -14.22
C LEU A 205 -9.80 -3.61 -14.29
N THR A 206 -10.13 -2.97 -13.16
CA THR A 206 -10.27 -1.52 -13.12
C THR A 206 -8.92 -0.84 -13.34
N HIS A 207 -7.85 -1.37 -12.75
CA HIS A 207 -6.48 -0.92 -13.04
C HIS A 207 -6.12 -1.09 -14.52
N ALA A 208 -6.49 -2.22 -15.12
CA ALA A 208 -6.26 -2.44 -16.54
C ALA A 208 -7.05 -1.45 -17.43
N LEU A 209 -8.27 -1.07 -17.04
CA LEU A 209 -9.01 -0.03 -17.74
C LEU A 209 -8.33 1.33 -17.57
N ASP A 210 -7.96 1.71 -16.35
CA ASP A 210 -7.30 2.98 -16.08
C ASP A 210 -5.99 3.12 -16.84
N ASP A 211 -5.19 2.05 -16.90
CA ASP A 211 -3.95 2.02 -17.68
C ASP A 211 -4.16 2.21 -19.18
N GLN A 212 -5.23 1.63 -19.75
CA GLN A 212 -5.56 1.80 -21.16
C GLN A 212 -5.97 3.22 -21.54
N HIS A 213 -6.46 4.04 -20.60
CA HIS A 213 -6.93 5.40 -20.86
C HIS A 213 -5.97 6.48 -20.35
N PHE A 214 -5.25 6.21 -19.27
CA PHE A 214 -4.50 7.22 -18.52
C PHE A 214 -3.01 6.93 -18.36
N ASP A 215 -2.53 5.76 -18.82
CA ASP A 215 -1.14 5.28 -18.66
C ASP A 215 -0.67 5.32 -17.21
N LEU A 216 -0.79 4.18 -16.51
CA LEU A 216 -0.45 4.10 -15.09
C LEU A 216 1.07 4.01 -14.86
N ASN A 217 1.86 3.69 -15.88
CA ASN A 217 3.31 3.58 -15.75
C ASN A 217 3.99 4.95 -15.82
N ARG A 218 4.17 5.60 -14.67
CA ARG A 218 4.69 6.97 -14.55
C ARG A 218 5.95 7.06 -13.69
N PRO A 219 7.07 6.46 -14.12
CA PRO A 219 8.30 6.40 -13.32
C PRO A 219 8.89 7.78 -12.99
N GLN A 220 8.51 8.83 -13.72
CA GLN A 220 8.89 10.21 -13.39
C GLN A 220 8.38 10.66 -12.02
N TYR A 221 7.28 10.08 -11.50
CA TYR A 221 6.71 10.43 -10.20
C TYR A 221 7.55 9.92 -9.03
N ASP A 222 8.32 8.85 -9.21
CA ASP A 222 9.16 8.26 -8.14
C ASP A 222 10.35 9.15 -7.75
N THR A 223 10.68 10.12 -8.61
CA THR A 223 11.80 11.05 -8.42
C THR A 223 11.34 12.50 -8.26
N ALA A 224 10.03 12.73 -8.15
CA ALA A 224 9.47 14.05 -7.91
C ALA A 224 9.87 14.56 -6.51
N ASP A 225 10.00 15.88 -6.41
CA ASP A 225 10.34 16.59 -5.15
C ASP A 225 9.07 16.98 -4.35
N ASP A 226 7.99 16.20 -4.51
CA ASP A 226 6.69 16.24 -3.85
C ASP A 226 6.16 14.82 -3.60
N GLU A 227 4.87 14.66 -3.26
CA GLU A 227 4.26 13.36 -2.99
C GLU A 227 3.34 12.88 -4.12
N ILE A 228 3.56 13.33 -5.35
CA ILE A 228 2.70 12.98 -6.49
C ILE A 228 2.62 11.45 -6.72
N SER A 229 3.69 10.71 -6.41
CA SER A 229 3.68 9.23 -6.48
C SER A 229 2.66 8.62 -5.53
N PHE A 230 2.57 9.12 -4.29
CA PHE A 230 1.53 8.69 -3.34
C PHE A 230 0.14 9.12 -3.81
N GLY A 231 -0.03 10.39 -4.21
CA GLY A 231 -1.32 10.91 -4.67
C GLY A 231 -1.87 10.18 -5.88
N PHE A 232 -1.00 9.84 -6.84
CA PHE A 232 -1.37 9.03 -8.01
C PHE A 232 -1.72 7.59 -7.65
N THR A 233 -0.96 6.96 -6.75
CA THR A 233 -1.25 5.59 -6.28
C THR A 233 -2.58 5.55 -5.54
N ALA A 234 -2.85 6.51 -4.65
CA ALA A 234 -4.12 6.61 -3.93
C ALA A 234 -5.29 6.88 -4.86
N LEU A 235 -5.12 7.69 -5.91
CA LEU A 235 -6.14 7.88 -6.94
C LEU A 235 -6.49 6.56 -7.65
N ALA A 236 -5.49 5.83 -8.13
CA ALA A 236 -5.69 4.58 -8.85
C ALA A 236 -6.34 3.51 -7.95
N GLU A 237 -5.78 3.27 -6.76
CA GLU A 237 -6.31 2.29 -5.81
C GLU A 237 -7.68 2.68 -5.28
N GLY A 238 -7.90 3.97 -5.04
CA GLY A 238 -9.20 4.50 -4.62
C GLY A 238 -10.30 4.28 -5.65
N ASN A 239 -9.98 4.45 -6.93
CA ASN A 239 -10.93 4.22 -8.01
C ASN A 239 -11.22 2.72 -8.19
N ALA A 240 -10.19 1.88 -8.19
CA ALA A 240 -10.37 0.43 -8.23
C ALA A 240 -11.19 -0.06 -7.03
N LYS A 241 -10.91 0.44 -5.82
CA LYS A 241 -11.64 0.06 -4.61
C LYS A 241 -13.12 0.46 -4.66
N ARG A 242 -13.42 1.66 -5.16
CA ARG A 242 -14.80 2.11 -5.36
C ARG A 242 -15.55 1.21 -6.34
N VAL A 243 -14.93 0.84 -7.46
CA VAL A 243 -15.55 -0.05 -8.47
C VAL A 243 -15.72 -1.46 -7.93
N GLU A 244 -14.75 -1.98 -7.17
CA GLU A 244 -14.86 -3.23 -6.43
C GLU A 244 -16.07 -3.21 -5.48
N ASN A 245 -16.18 -2.16 -4.65
CA ASN A 245 -17.27 -2.00 -3.70
C ASN A 245 -18.63 -1.88 -4.40
N ALA A 246 -18.70 -1.17 -5.52
CA ALA A 246 -19.90 -1.09 -6.35
C ALA A 246 -20.31 -2.47 -6.89
N TYR A 247 -19.36 -3.27 -7.36
CA TYR A 247 -19.62 -4.64 -7.81
C TYR A 247 -20.12 -5.52 -6.66
N ARG A 248 -19.43 -5.46 -5.51
CA ARG A 248 -19.80 -6.22 -4.31
C ARG A 248 -21.23 -5.91 -3.85
N ALA A 249 -21.66 -4.65 -3.97
CA ALA A 249 -23.03 -4.25 -3.66
C ALA A 249 -24.10 -4.86 -4.59
N THR A 250 -23.72 -5.32 -5.80
CA THR A 250 -24.64 -6.02 -6.71
C THR A 250 -24.81 -7.50 -6.40
N MET A 251 -23.91 -8.08 -5.59
CA MET A 251 -23.91 -9.51 -5.28
C MET A 251 -25.08 -9.87 -4.36
N SER A 252 -25.52 -11.13 -4.41
CA SER A 252 -26.54 -11.63 -3.49
C SER A 252 -26.05 -11.57 -2.03
N ALA A 253 -26.96 -11.48 -1.06
CA ALA A 253 -26.59 -11.49 0.35
C ALA A 253 -25.79 -12.74 0.76
N ALA A 254 -26.09 -13.89 0.12
CA ALA A 254 -25.35 -15.13 0.33
C ALA A 254 -23.92 -15.04 -0.22
N ASP A 255 -23.75 -14.48 -1.42
CA ASP A 255 -22.43 -14.29 -2.02
C ASP A 255 -21.58 -13.26 -1.25
N GLN A 256 -22.19 -12.18 -0.76
CA GLN A 256 -21.51 -11.20 0.10
C GLN A 256 -21.05 -11.85 1.42
N ALA A 257 -21.91 -12.64 2.06
CA ALA A 257 -21.55 -13.37 3.28
C ALA A 257 -20.42 -14.39 3.03
N SER A 258 -20.48 -15.11 1.91
CA SER A 258 -19.42 -16.02 1.48
C SER A 258 -18.11 -15.27 1.23
N ALA A 259 -18.17 -14.12 0.55
CA ALA A 259 -16.99 -13.31 0.26
C ALA A 259 -16.33 -12.77 1.54
N ASN A 260 -17.13 -12.24 2.48
CA ASN A 260 -16.65 -11.79 3.79
C ASN A 260 -15.97 -12.92 4.59
N ALA A 261 -16.57 -14.11 4.60
CA ALA A 261 -16.01 -15.25 5.32
C ALA A 261 -14.68 -15.72 4.70
N GLU A 262 -14.58 -15.72 3.37
CA GLU A 262 -13.36 -16.09 2.67
C GLU A 262 -12.25 -15.04 2.87
N GLU A 263 -12.57 -13.76 2.71
CA GLU A 263 -11.68 -12.63 2.99
C GLU A 263 -11.13 -12.71 4.42
N GLN A 264 -11.99 -12.98 5.40
CA GLN A 264 -11.58 -13.14 6.79
C GLN A 264 -10.65 -14.33 6.98
N LYS A 265 -10.96 -15.47 6.37
CA LYS A 265 -10.13 -16.67 6.43
C LYS A 265 -8.76 -16.43 5.81
N LEU A 266 -8.70 -15.76 4.66
CA LEU A 266 -7.45 -15.44 3.96
C LEU A 266 -6.61 -14.46 4.77
N GLY A 267 -7.21 -13.39 5.30
CA GLY A 267 -6.53 -12.46 6.20
C GLY A 267 -5.93 -13.15 7.43
N LEU A 268 -6.67 -14.06 8.06
CA LEU A 268 -6.15 -14.87 9.17
C LEU A 268 -5.02 -15.81 8.74
N SER A 269 -5.09 -16.38 7.54
CA SER A 269 -4.03 -17.27 7.03
C SER A 269 -2.74 -16.53 6.71
N GLY A 270 -2.85 -15.29 6.22
CA GLY A 270 -1.70 -14.41 5.94
C GLY A 270 -1.10 -13.76 7.17
N ALA A 271 -1.83 -13.73 8.29
CA ALA A 271 -1.43 -13.05 9.52
C ALA A 271 -0.08 -13.52 10.07
N LEU A 272 0.29 -14.79 9.91
CA LEU A 272 1.60 -15.30 10.37
C LEU A 272 2.77 -14.66 9.61
N SER A 273 2.64 -14.48 8.29
CA SER A 273 3.67 -13.84 7.46
C SER A 273 3.73 -12.34 7.75
N LEU A 274 2.56 -11.69 7.89
CA LEU A 274 2.46 -10.26 8.17
C LEU A 274 2.82 -9.87 9.61
N ALA A 275 2.73 -10.79 10.59
CA ALA A 275 3.08 -10.53 11.99
C ALA A 275 4.57 -10.19 12.21
N LYS A 276 5.42 -10.41 11.20
CA LYS A 276 6.84 -9.99 11.20
C LYS A 276 7.01 -8.52 10.82
N LEU A 277 5.99 -7.90 10.23
CA LEU A 277 5.98 -6.49 9.84
C LEU A 277 5.41 -5.64 10.96
N SER A 278 5.85 -4.38 11.03
CA SER A 278 5.25 -3.44 11.98
C SER A 278 3.83 -3.08 11.51
N VAL A 279 2.92 -2.86 12.46
CA VAL A 279 1.55 -2.40 12.14
C VAL A 279 1.59 -1.08 11.37
N SER A 280 2.51 -0.18 11.73
CA SER A 280 2.73 1.09 11.00
C SER A 280 3.12 0.89 9.54
N LEU A 281 4.00 -0.06 9.23
CA LEU A 281 4.35 -0.36 7.84
C LEU A 281 3.14 -0.95 7.11
N LEU A 282 2.41 -1.86 7.75
CA LEU A 282 1.19 -2.42 7.18
C LEU A 282 0.16 -1.33 6.85
N GLN A 283 -0.07 -0.39 7.77
CA GLN A 283 -0.95 0.75 7.54
C GLN A 283 -0.43 1.68 6.43
N LEU A 284 0.89 1.90 6.34
CA LEU A 284 1.49 2.69 5.25
C LEU A 284 1.22 2.06 3.88
N GLU A 285 1.40 0.75 3.74
CA GLU A 285 1.16 0.01 2.49
C GLU A 285 -0.34 -0.03 2.13
N TYR A 286 -1.23 0.05 3.13
CA TYR A 286 -2.68 0.09 2.92
C TYR A 286 -3.23 1.52 2.74
N ALA A 287 -2.46 2.56 3.05
CA ALA A 287 -2.90 3.95 3.02
C ALA A 287 -3.50 4.40 1.66
N PRO A 288 -2.96 3.98 0.49
CA PRO A 288 -3.56 4.35 -0.81
C PRO A 288 -5.02 3.88 -0.97
N TYR A 289 -5.38 2.71 -0.42
CA TYR A 289 -6.74 2.18 -0.48
C TYR A 289 -7.65 2.92 0.51
N GLU A 290 -7.16 3.13 1.73
CA GLU A 290 -7.91 3.76 2.82
C GLU A 290 -8.28 5.21 2.50
N TYR A 291 -7.31 6.01 2.02
CA TYR A 291 -7.53 7.43 1.73
C TYR A 291 -7.99 7.68 0.29
N GLY A 292 -7.62 6.81 -0.64
CA GLY A 292 -7.94 6.96 -2.06
C GLY A 292 -9.44 6.89 -2.37
N GLU A 293 -10.16 5.92 -1.81
CA GLU A 293 -11.59 5.76 -2.12
C GLU A 293 -12.43 6.98 -1.67
N PRO A 294 -12.27 7.51 -0.44
CA PRO A 294 -12.90 8.77 -0.04
C PRO A 294 -12.57 9.93 -0.98
N PHE A 295 -11.30 10.09 -1.37
CA PHE A 295 -10.88 11.13 -2.32
C PHE A 295 -11.60 11.01 -3.67
N VAL A 296 -11.60 9.82 -4.27
CA VAL A 296 -12.29 9.55 -5.54
C VAL A 296 -13.79 9.81 -5.43
N LYS A 297 -14.43 9.40 -4.33
CA LYS A 297 -15.85 9.70 -4.08
C LYS A 297 -16.12 11.19 -3.98
N ALA A 298 -15.23 11.97 -3.36
CA ALA A 298 -15.36 13.42 -3.28
C ALA A 298 -15.23 14.08 -4.67
N VAL A 299 -14.27 13.65 -5.49
CA VAL A 299 -14.10 14.11 -6.88
C VAL A 299 -15.37 13.85 -7.71
N LEU A 300 -15.90 12.62 -7.62
CA LEU A 300 -17.15 12.24 -8.30
C LEU A 300 -18.35 13.04 -7.82
N ALA A 301 -18.48 13.26 -6.52
CA ALA A 301 -19.56 14.07 -5.96
C ALA A 301 -19.52 15.53 -6.46
N LYS A 302 -18.32 16.06 -6.71
CA LYS A 302 -18.12 17.44 -7.18
C LYS A 302 -18.29 17.61 -8.68
N GLY A 303 -17.83 16.66 -9.50
CA GLY A 303 -17.77 16.84 -10.95
C GLY A 303 -18.07 15.61 -11.81
N GLY A 304 -18.52 14.51 -11.21
CA GLY A 304 -18.85 13.27 -11.92
C GLY A 304 -17.63 12.61 -12.58
N GLN A 305 -17.89 11.73 -13.56
CA GLN A 305 -16.80 10.94 -14.18
C GLN A 305 -15.79 11.78 -14.94
N ALA A 306 -16.23 12.84 -15.63
CA ALA A 306 -15.31 13.72 -16.36
C ALA A 306 -14.29 14.38 -15.43
N ALA A 307 -14.69 14.73 -14.20
CA ALA A 307 -13.75 15.22 -13.20
C ALA A 307 -12.77 14.14 -12.74
N LEU A 308 -13.25 12.92 -12.45
CA LEU A 308 -12.37 11.81 -12.05
C LEU A 308 -11.32 11.50 -13.12
N ASP A 309 -11.73 11.39 -14.38
CA ASP A 309 -10.83 11.14 -15.51
C ASP A 309 -9.80 12.28 -15.67
N GLN A 310 -10.19 13.53 -15.36
CA GLN A 310 -9.28 14.66 -15.39
C GLN A 310 -8.24 14.63 -14.25
N VAL A 311 -8.60 14.13 -13.06
CA VAL A 311 -7.66 14.01 -11.93
C VAL A 311 -6.53 13.03 -12.25
N PHE A 312 -6.73 12.04 -13.14
CA PHE A 312 -5.63 11.20 -13.61
C PHE A 312 -4.55 11.98 -14.38
N SER A 313 -4.87 13.14 -14.95
CA SER A 313 -3.87 13.99 -15.63
C SER A 313 -3.07 14.88 -14.67
N ASP A 314 -3.69 15.27 -13.54
CA ASP A 314 -3.12 16.15 -12.53
C ASP A 314 -3.49 15.63 -11.13
N PRO A 315 -2.86 14.51 -10.69
CA PRO A 315 -3.20 13.87 -9.43
C PRO A 315 -2.77 14.72 -8.22
N PRO A 316 -3.23 14.39 -7.00
CA PRO A 316 -2.78 15.06 -5.79
C PRO A 316 -1.24 15.07 -5.65
N HIS A 317 -0.69 16.22 -5.26
CA HIS A 317 0.76 16.43 -5.08
C HIS A 317 1.23 16.28 -3.63
N THR A 318 0.29 16.17 -2.69
CA THR A 318 0.57 15.92 -1.27
C THR A 318 -0.35 14.82 -0.77
N SER A 319 0.07 14.09 0.27
CA SER A 319 -0.83 13.14 0.93
C SER A 319 -2.02 13.84 1.60
N GLU A 320 -1.82 15.08 2.07
CA GLU A 320 -2.88 15.96 2.60
C GLU A 320 -4.03 16.17 1.60
N GLN A 321 -3.72 16.35 0.32
CA GLN A 321 -4.73 16.56 -0.72
C GLN A 321 -5.59 15.31 -0.95
N VAL A 322 -5.07 14.12 -0.66
CA VAL A 322 -5.82 12.87 -0.68
C VAL A 322 -6.69 12.76 0.57
N ILE A 323 -6.12 13.03 1.75
CA ILE A 323 -6.79 12.91 3.06
C ILE A 323 -7.92 13.93 3.21
N ASP A 324 -7.67 15.20 2.84
CA ASP A 324 -8.66 16.28 2.76
C ASP A 324 -8.82 16.75 1.30
N PRO A 325 -9.80 16.19 0.56
CA PRO A 325 -10.04 16.55 -0.83
C PRO A 325 -10.32 18.05 -1.06
N ASN A 326 -10.71 18.82 -0.03
CA ASN A 326 -10.87 20.26 -0.19
C ASN A 326 -9.54 20.97 -0.48
N LYS A 327 -8.43 20.48 0.08
CA LYS A 327 -7.09 20.98 -0.23
C LYS A 327 -6.75 20.76 -1.69
N TYR A 328 -7.11 19.60 -2.27
CA TYR A 328 -6.98 19.36 -3.70
C TYR A 328 -7.85 20.33 -4.52
N PHE A 329 -9.13 20.47 -4.18
CA PHE A 329 -10.06 21.33 -4.93
C PHE A 329 -9.72 22.82 -4.89
N THR A 330 -9.02 23.26 -3.85
CA THR A 330 -8.55 24.64 -3.69
C THR A 330 -7.10 24.82 -4.14
N MET A 331 -6.46 23.75 -4.61
CA MET A 331 -5.05 23.70 -5.00
C MET A 331 -4.12 24.17 -3.87
N GLU A 332 -4.48 23.88 -2.63
CA GLU A 332 -3.61 24.10 -1.47
C GLU A 332 -2.46 23.08 -1.54
N GLY A 333 -1.26 23.58 -1.80
CA GLY A 333 -0.04 22.78 -1.80
C GLY A 333 0.77 22.96 -0.51
N ARG A 334 1.81 22.14 -0.36
CA ARG A 334 2.73 22.25 0.78
C ARG A 334 3.49 23.58 0.79
N ARG A 335 3.81 24.05 1.98
CA ARG A 335 4.81 25.10 2.22
C ARG A 335 6.19 24.58 1.85
N ASN A 336 6.99 25.44 1.23
CA ASN A 336 8.36 25.10 0.88
C ASN A 336 9.25 25.18 2.13
N VAL A 337 9.86 24.06 2.50
CA VAL A 337 10.80 23.96 3.62
C VAL A 337 12.19 23.69 3.07
N ALA A 338 13.18 24.46 3.54
CA ALA A 338 14.55 24.27 3.11
C ALA A 338 15.11 22.92 3.61
N PRO A 339 15.96 22.23 2.85
CA PRO A 339 16.57 21.00 3.33
C PRO A 339 17.38 21.24 4.61
N PRO A 340 17.15 20.48 5.70
CA PRO A 340 17.99 20.59 6.88
C PRO A 340 19.43 20.19 6.54
N LYS A 341 20.39 20.73 7.30
CA LYS A 341 21.80 20.39 7.11
C LYS A 341 22.03 18.92 7.46
N ALA A 342 22.70 18.14 6.62
CA ALA A 342 23.13 16.77 6.96
C ALA A 342 24.48 16.77 7.68
N ASP A 343 24.74 15.71 8.46
CA ASP A 343 26.04 15.50 9.13
C ASP A 343 27.01 14.63 8.30
N GLY A 344 26.61 14.29 7.07
CA GLY A 344 27.39 13.51 6.12
C GLY A 344 26.93 13.73 4.67
N THR A 345 27.44 12.92 3.75
CA THR A 345 27.01 12.96 2.34
C THR A 345 25.57 12.50 2.22
N VAL A 346 24.71 13.38 1.72
CA VAL A 346 23.30 13.08 1.48
C VAL A 346 23.18 12.06 0.35
N PHE A 347 22.44 10.98 0.58
CA PHE A 347 22.09 10.01 -0.46
C PHE A 347 20.61 10.07 -0.85
N LYS A 348 19.74 10.53 0.05
CA LYS A 348 18.31 10.72 -0.21
C LYS A 348 17.81 11.99 0.48
N SER A 349 16.89 12.69 -0.17
CA SER A 349 16.20 13.84 0.39
C SER A 349 14.86 14.00 -0.31
N GLY A 350 13.91 14.67 0.33
CA GLY A 350 12.61 14.95 -0.28
C GLY A 350 11.57 15.29 0.77
N VAL A 351 10.32 15.18 0.38
CA VAL A 351 9.18 15.31 1.28
C VAL A 351 9.03 14.04 2.11
N PHE A 352 8.82 14.21 3.41
CA PHE A 352 8.48 13.17 4.37
C PHE A 352 6.98 12.85 4.28
N GLY A 353 6.14 13.88 4.30
CA GLY A 353 4.70 13.77 4.06
C GLY A 353 3.88 13.52 5.31
N GLU A 354 2.59 13.86 5.26
CA GLU A 354 1.65 13.67 6.37
C GLU A 354 1.43 12.18 6.66
N VAL A 355 1.24 11.35 5.62
CA VAL A 355 0.97 9.92 5.79
C VAL A 355 2.14 9.20 6.43
N VAL A 356 3.37 9.39 5.95
CA VAL A 356 4.54 8.74 6.55
C VAL A 356 4.75 9.23 7.99
N LEU A 357 4.52 10.52 8.26
CA LEU A 357 4.58 11.08 9.60
C LEU A 357 3.55 10.41 10.53
N GLN A 358 2.31 10.29 10.10
CA GLN A 358 1.25 9.61 10.84
C GLN A 358 1.64 8.15 11.14
N MET A 359 2.11 7.39 10.14
CA MET A 359 2.48 5.99 10.33
C MET A 359 3.67 5.82 11.27
N MET A 360 4.68 6.70 11.15
CA MET A 360 5.81 6.75 12.07
C MET A 360 5.35 6.97 13.52
N LEU A 361 4.48 7.96 13.74
CA LEU A 361 3.98 8.30 15.07
C LEU A 361 3.11 7.17 15.65
N GLY A 362 2.33 6.46 14.82
CA GLY A 362 1.47 5.35 15.24
C GLY A 362 2.21 4.20 15.94
N SER A 363 3.52 4.06 15.74
CA SER A 363 4.28 2.99 16.40
C SER A 363 4.43 3.17 17.92
N ALA A 364 4.14 4.36 18.44
CA ALA A 364 4.30 4.72 19.85
C ALA A 364 3.13 5.54 20.41
N ASN A 365 2.12 5.82 19.58
CA ASN A 365 0.94 6.60 19.90
C ASN A 365 -0.31 5.78 19.54
N SER A 366 -1.47 6.13 20.09
CA SER A 366 -2.73 5.60 19.55
C SER A 366 -2.99 6.20 18.16
N ASP A 367 -3.73 5.51 17.30
CA ASP A 367 -4.06 5.96 15.94
C ASP A 367 -4.58 7.41 15.93
N ARG A 368 -5.53 7.72 16.82
CA ARG A 368 -6.09 9.08 16.95
C ARG A 368 -5.04 10.14 17.30
N VAL A 369 -4.08 9.80 18.16
CA VAL A 369 -3.02 10.74 18.56
C VAL A 369 -2.02 10.94 17.42
N ALA A 370 -1.67 9.87 16.72
CA ALA A 370 -0.79 9.94 15.55
C ALA A 370 -1.43 10.75 14.42
N GLU A 371 -2.71 10.51 14.13
CA GLU A 371 -3.53 11.27 13.19
C GLU A 371 -3.54 12.75 13.60
N THR A 372 -4.00 13.08 14.82
CA THR A 372 -4.09 14.48 15.28
C THR A 372 -2.74 15.22 15.21
N ALA A 373 -1.64 14.53 15.49
CA ALA A 373 -0.29 15.11 15.49
C ALA A 373 0.30 15.28 14.08
N ALA A 374 -0.15 14.48 13.11
CA ALA A 374 0.19 14.64 11.70
C ALA A 374 -0.74 15.67 11.03
N THR A 375 -2.02 15.73 11.45
CA THR A 375 -2.99 16.72 11.00
C THR A 375 -2.47 18.14 11.27
N GLY A 376 -2.49 18.97 10.24
CA GLY A 376 -1.89 20.31 10.27
C GLY A 376 -0.43 20.32 9.84
N TRP A 377 0.10 19.21 9.31
CA TRP A 377 1.33 19.24 8.51
C TRP A 377 1.16 20.29 7.41
N ALA A 378 2.01 21.30 7.38
CA ALA A 378 1.94 22.33 6.34
C ALA A 378 3.00 22.14 5.26
N GLY A 379 4.06 21.41 5.58
CA GLY A 379 5.18 21.13 4.69
C GLY A 379 6.40 20.66 5.48
N ASP A 380 7.25 19.88 4.82
CA ASP A 380 8.51 19.46 5.41
C ASP A 380 9.60 19.31 4.34
N TRP A 381 10.81 19.04 4.82
CA TRP A 381 11.84 18.43 4.01
C TRP A 381 12.77 17.56 4.87
N PHE A 382 13.16 16.40 4.37
CA PHE A 382 14.15 15.54 5.02
C PHE A 382 15.43 15.37 4.19
N VAL A 383 16.52 15.06 4.88
CA VAL A 383 17.77 14.56 4.30
C VAL A 383 18.20 13.31 5.03
N ALA A 384 18.75 12.35 4.30
CA ALA A 384 19.31 11.11 4.82
C ALA A 384 20.77 10.94 4.38
N TRP A 385 21.61 10.51 5.31
CA TRP A 385 23.03 10.26 5.11
C TRP A 385 23.46 8.97 5.79
N ARG A 386 24.60 8.42 5.35
CA ARG A 386 25.23 7.28 6.01
C ARG A 386 26.25 7.80 7.04
N GLU A 387 26.12 7.37 8.28
CA GLU A 387 27.10 7.62 9.35
C GLU A 387 27.68 6.29 9.82
N SER A 388 28.94 6.03 9.48
CA SER A 388 29.59 4.73 9.71
C SER A 388 28.77 3.57 9.12
N ASN A 389 28.13 2.75 9.96
CA ASN A 389 27.31 1.60 9.56
C ASN A 389 25.80 1.84 9.79
N ARG A 390 25.37 3.09 9.98
CA ARG A 390 23.99 3.46 10.28
C ARG A 390 23.49 4.46 9.24
N VAL A 391 22.20 4.42 8.96
CA VAL A 391 21.52 5.44 8.17
C VAL A 391 20.89 6.42 9.13
N CYS A 392 21.19 7.69 8.95
CA CYS A 392 20.61 8.79 9.72
C CYS A 392 19.71 9.62 8.81
N LEU A 393 18.69 10.20 9.40
CA LEU A 393 17.75 11.10 8.76
C LEU A 393 17.55 12.32 9.67
N ARG A 394 17.40 13.49 9.04
CA ARG A 394 16.94 14.72 9.66
C ARG A 394 15.79 15.31 8.85
N ALA A 395 14.70 15.67 9.50
CA ALA A 395 13.51 16.26 8.89
C ALA A 395 13.06 17.49 9.66
N ASP A 396 12.76 18.56 8.93
CA ASP A 396 12.17 19.79 9.48
C ASP A 396 10.69 19.83 9.10
N PHE A 397 9.81 19.81 10.09
CA PHE A 397 8.36 19.86 9.88
C PHE A 397 7.82 21.25 10.23
N VAL A 398 7.19 21.91 9.27
CA VAL A 398 6.41 23.13 9.48
C VAL A 398 4.95 22.74 9.60
N MET A 399 4.29 23.21 10.66
CA MET A 399 2.86 22.95 10.89
C MET A 399 2.02 24.21 10.65
N ASP A 400 0.72 24.03 10.46
CA ASP A 400 -0.21 25.11 10.14
C ASP A 400 -0.35 26.12 11.28
N SER A 401 -0.30 25.64 12.52
CA SER A 401 -0.38 26.46 13.71
C SER A 401 0.60 26.05 14.82
N THR A 402 0.73 26.92 15.83
CA THR A 402 1.47 26.62 17.06
C THR A 402 0.84 25.46 17.84
N LYS A 403 -0.48 25.27 17.73
CA LYS A 403 -1.18 24.14 18.34
C LYS A 403 -0.72 22.83 17.70
N ASP A 404 -0.73 22.77 16.38
CA ASP A 404 -0.33 21.58 15.61
C ASP A 404 1.16 21.26 15.83
N SER A 405 2.00 22.30 15.91
CA SER A 405 3.42 22.17 16.30
C SER A 405 3.60 21.55 17.69
N THR A 406 2.70 21.86 18.63
CA THR A 406 2.72 21.29 19.99
C THR A 406 2.24 19.84 19.98
N GLU A 407 1.16 19.55 19.25
CA GLU A 407 0.62 18.19 19.08
C GLU A 407 1.66 17.26 18.45
N LEU A 408 2.37 17.73 17.41
CA LEU A 408 3.49 17.01 16.79
C LEU A 408 4.63 16.75 17.80
N ARG A 409 5.08 17.78 18.53
CA ARG A 409 6.16 17.63 19.51
C ARG A 409 5.81 16.63 20.60
N ASP A 410 4.58 16.65 21.11
CA ASP A 410 4.14 15.71 22.13
C ASP A 410 4.12 14.27 21.61
N ALA A 411 3.67 14.06 20.37
CA ALA A 411 3.69 12.74 19.75
C ALA A 411 5.12 12.25 19.46
N LEU A 412 6.02 13.13 19.00
CA LEU A 412 7.43 12.82 18.81
C LEU A 412 8.12 12.50 20.13
N ASN A 413 7.81 13.21 21.22
CA ASN A 413 8.36 12.92 22.56
C ASN A 413 7.93 11.55 23.10
N ARG A 414 6.74 11.06 22.71
CA ARG A 414 6.30 9.68 23.01
C ARG A 414 6.98 8.64 22.11
N TRP A 415 7.28 9.01 20.86
CA TRP A 415 7.92 8.13 19.89
C TRP A 415 9.45 8.01 20.09
N ALA A 416 10.14 9.09 20.43
CA ALA A 416 11.61 9.15 20.53
C ALA A 416 12.23 8.12 21.47
N PRO A 417 11.65 7.74 22.63
CA PRO A 417 12.17 6.66 23.46
C PRO A 417 12.27 5.30 22.75
N THR A 418 11.49 5.07 21.69
CA THR A 418 11.59 3.87 20.86
C THR A 418 12.81 3.90 19.93
N ARG A 419 13.52 5.04 19.82
CA ARG A 419 14.67 5.26 18.96
C ARG A 419 15.80 5.93 19.76
N PRO A 420 16.81 5.19 20.26
CA PRO A 420 17.85 5.76 21.12
C PRO A 420 18.66 6.93 20.52
N SER A 421 18.70 7.04 19.19
CA SER A 421 19.34 8.12 18.43
C SER A 421 18.43 9.32 18.17
N ALA A 422 17.13 9.24 18.49
CA ALA A 422 16.18 10.28 18.19
C ALA A 422 16.44 11.56 19.01
N LYS A 423 16.43 12.70 18.33
CA LYS A 423 16.55 14.04 18.91
C LYS A 423 15.48 14.93 18.29
N ILE A 424 14.82 15.71 19.13
CA ILE A 424 13.78 16.66 18.73
C ILE A 424 14.24 18.06 19.15
N THR A 425 14.31 18.97 18.20
CA THR A 425 14.84 20.33 18.37
C THR A 425 13.89 21.36 17.73
N ASN A 426 14.28 22.63 17.75
CA ASN A 426 13.60 23.69 17.01
C ASN A 426 14.56 24.20 15.95
N ALA A 427 14.08 24.36 14.72
CA ALA A 427 14.80 24.99 13.63
C ALA A 427 13.92 26.14 13.10
N GLY A 428 14.06 27.33 13.70
CA GLY A 428 13.14 28.43 13.42
C GLY A 428 11.72 28.11 13.89
N ASP A 429 10.75 28.13 12.96
CA ASP A 429 9.35 27.72 13.17
C ASP A 429 9.12 26.21 12.99
N ALA A 430 10.11 25.46 12.50
CA ALA A 430 10.00 24.03 12.29
C ALA A 430 10.29 23.20 13.55
N VAL A 431 9.64 22.03 13.63
CA VAL A 431 10.00 20.92 14.51
C VAL A 431 11.04 20.06 13.80
N GLU A 432 12.29 20.10 14.27
CA GLU A 432 13.37 19.30 13.69
C GLU A 432 13.45 17.95 14.40
N LEU A 433 13.42 16.86 13.63
CA LEU A 433 13.64 15.50 14.09
C LEU A 433 14.93 14.98 13.47
N THR A 434 15.85 14.47 14.29
CA THR A 434 16.97 13.63 13.82
C THR A 434 16.81 12.22 14.37
N SER A 435 16.98 11.17 13.56
CA SER A 435 17.01 9.77 14.00
C SER A 435 17.95 8.94 13.15
N CYS A 436 18.51 7.86 13.71
CA CYS A 436 19.37 6.93 12.97
C CYS A 436 18.95 5.47 13.17
N SER A 437 19.05 4.64 12.14
CA SER A 437 18.83 3.18 12.19
C SER A 437 19.69 2.56 13.28
N ARG A 438 19.24 1.50 13.96
CA ARG A 438 19.92 0.97 15.17
C ARG A 438 21.19 0.21 14.90
#